data_AF-A0A3L6S109-F1
#
_entry.id   AF-A0A3L6S109-F1
#
_cell.length_a   1.000
_cell.length_b   1.000
_cell.length_c   1.000
_cell.angle_alpha   90.00
_cell.angle_beta   90.00
_cell.angle_gamma   90.00
#
_symmetry.space_group_name_H-M   'P 1'
#
loop_
_entity.id
_entity.type
_entity.pdbx_description
1 polymer ?
#
loop_
_entity_poly.entity_id
_entity_poly.type
_entity_poly.pdbx_seq_one_letter_code
_entity_poly.pdbx_strand_id
1 'polypeptide(L)'
;MGIDEKRTRFPCLATVRYMVTAVVAVLTVVVAVKVITVDLRPEDVELSILQGHIEASTLWRQRETEISPPRLQVSRRHRRPCDDDDYEIQPGLGVNDAGSSDDSCAESRLPSTVMTYEAAASVDLGVTLSAYNPSGRVDIKCTGITLRVVDMPDLARNTTGTMEIVRFPLPRGFLVKRQSSHTVRRWMRVTDARVLSYLASTYAGRTSFTATVQVNATIASVTVVKRTNPKNVSHWCSVVTVGLDEPSTTADAVHCKAREEPPYLFGSVLLAPAPALPAT
;
A
#
# COMPACT_ATOMS: atom_id res chain seq x y z
N MET A 1 85.27 1.69 37.58
CA MET A 1 84.28 1.04 36.70
C MET A 1 83.27 2.09 36.31
N GLY A 2 83.34 2.57 35.07
CA GLY A 2 82.47 3.63 34.56
C GLY A 2 81.15 3.07 34.04
N ILE A 3 80.05 3.66 34.47
CA ILE A 3 78.75 3.50 33.83
C ILE A 3 78.31 4.91 33.44
N ASP A 4 78.50 5.21 32.16
CA ASP A 4 78.14 6.47 31.50
C ASP A 4 76.63 6.45 31.20
N GLU A 5 75.85 7.05 32.10
CA GLU A 5 74.38 7.11 32.04
C GLU A 5 73.93 8.31 31.20
N LYS A 6 73.87 8.10 29.88
CA LYS A 6 73.37 9.10 28.93
C LYS A 6 71.85 9.26 29.05
N ARG A 7 71.43 10.28 29.79
CA ARG A 7 70.07 10.86 29.78
C ARG A 7 69.58 11.07 28.34
N THR A 8 68.63 10.25 27.92
CA THR A 8 67.93 10.41 26.65
C THR A 8 66.99 11.61 26.73
N ARG A 9 67.34 12.66 25.98
CA ARG A 9 66.56 13.88 25.79
C ARG A 9 65.24 13.57 25.06
N PHE A 10 64.15 14.16 25.54
CA PHE A 10 62.81 14.28 24.94
C PHE A 10 61.81 13.13 25.15
N PRO A 11 61.38 12.88 26.41
CA PRO A 11 60.24 11.99 26.71
C PRO A 11 58.96 12.38 25.94
N CYS A 12 58.74 13.65 25.63
CA CYS A 12 57.58 14.10 24.85
C CYS A 12 57.50 13.48 23.44
N LEU A 13 58.64 13.28 22.77
CA LEU A 13 58.65 12.72 21.41
C LEU A 13 58.20 11.25 21.41
N ALA A 14 58.63 10.49 22.43
CA ALA A 14 58.21 9.09 22.59
C ALA A 14 56.70 9.01 22.80
N THR A 15 56.14 9.83 23.69
CA THR A 15 54.70 9.87 23.95
C THR A 15 53.90 10.22 22.69
N VAL A 16 54.33 11.21 21.91
CA VAL A 16 53.65 11.58 20.66
C VAL A 16 53.67 10.43 19.65
N ARG A 17 54.80 9.72 19.49
CA ARG A 17 54.88 8.56 18.59
C ARG A 17 53.94 7.43 19.03
N TYR A 18 53.81 7.18 20.34
CA TYR A 18 52.85 6.21 20.86
C TYR A 18 51.40 6.62 20.59
N MET A 19 51.05 7.90 20.78
CA MET A 19 49.70 8.39 20.50
C MET A 19 49.35 8.27 19.01
N VAL A 20 50.27 8.66 18.12
CA VAL A 20 50.05 8.54 16.67
C VAL A 20 49.89 7.08 16.24
N THR A 21 50.74 6.18 16.71
CA THR A 21 50.64 4.75 16.38
C THR A 21 49.35 4.12 16.91
N ALA A 22 48.91 4.48 18.11
CA ALA A 22 47.63 4.04 18.66
C ALA A 22 46.44 4.52 17.82
N VAL A 23 46.42 5.80 17.43
CA VAL A 23 45.36 6.36 16.58
C VAL A 23 45.32 5.68 15.21
N VAL A 24 46.47 5.48 14.57
CA VAL A 24 46.55 4.79 13.27
C VAL A 24 46.06 3.35 13.38
N ALA A 25 46.47 2.61 14.42
CA ALA A 25 46.03 1.25 14.65
C ALA A 25 44.50 1.16 14.83
N VAL A 26 43.90 2.06 15.62
CA VAL A 26 42.45 2.14 15.79
C VAL A 26 41.76 2.43 14.46
N LEU A 27 42.28 3.38 13.66
CA LEU A 27 41.72 3.70 12.35
C LEU A 27 41.77 2.50 11.40
N THR A 28 42.89 1.76 11.36
CA THR A 28 43.04 0.57 10.54
C THR A 28 42.02 -0.51 10.94
N VAL A 29 41.83 -0.75 12.24
CA VAL A 29 40.83 -1.69 12.74
C VAL A 29 39.42 -1.26 12.36
N VAL A 30 39.08 0.02 12.52
CA VAL A 30 37.76 0.55 12.13
C VAL A 30 37.51 0.39 10.63
N VAL A 31 38.49 0.67 9.78
CA VAL A 31 38.38 0.48 8.33
C VAL A 31 38.23 -1.01 8.00
N ALA A 32 39.03 -1.90 8.59
CA ALA A 32 38.92 -3.33 8.37
C ALA A 32 37.53 -3.86 8.79
N VAL A 33 37.03 -3.45 9.96
CA VAL A 33 35.67 -3.82 10.42
C VAL A 33 34.61 -3.25 9.48
N LYS A 34 34.73 -2.00 9.02
CA LYS A 34 33.83 -1.40 8.02
C LYS A 34 33.84 -2.19 6.71
N VAL A 35 35.01 -2.53 6.18
CA VAL A 35 35.13 -3.31 4.94
C VAL A 35 34.53 -4.70 5.14
N ILE A 36 34.86 -5.39 6.22
CA ILE A 36 34.30 -6.72 6.55
C ILE A 36 32.78 -6.64 6.73
N THR A 37 32.25 -5.64 7.42
CA THR A 37 30.80 -5.50 7.62
C THR A 37 30.05 -5.10 6.35
N VAL A 38 30.70 -4.39 5.43
CA VAL A 38 30.14 -4.07 4.10
C VAL A 38 30.24 -5.29 3.17
N ASP A 39 31.34 -6.04 3.22
CA ASP A 39 31.60 -7.23 2.39
C ASP A 39 30.85 -8.48 2.86
N LEU A 40 30.61 -8.59 4.16
CA LEU A 40 29.79 -9.62 4.80
C LEU A 40 28.37 -9.11 5.06
N ARG A 41 27.90 -8.08 4.34
CA ARG A 41 26.50 -7.67 4.44
C ARG A 41 25.65 -8.93 4.27
N PRO A 42 24.73 -9.18 5.22
CA PRO A 42 23.80 -10.29 5.08
C PRO A 42 23.17 -10.20 3.70
N GLU A 43 22.99 -11.36 3.08
CA GLU A 43 22.54 -11.47 1.70
C GLU A 43 21.08 -11.04 1.64
N ASP A 44 20.88 -9.72 1.56
CA ASP A 44 19.59 -9.09 1.65
C ASP A 44 18.95 -9.12 0.27
N VAL A 45 17.86 -9.88 0.15
CA VAL A 45 16.98 -9.81 -1.01
C VAL A 45 16.01 -8.66 -0.81
N GLU A 46 15.90 -7.80 -1.80
CA GLU A 46 14.90 -6.75 -1.80
C GLU A 46 13.58 -7.33 -2.31
N LEU A 47 12.56 -7.32 -1.47
CA LEU A 47 11.23 -7.78 -1.82
C LEU A 47 10.34 -6.57 -2.11
N SER A 48 9.48 -6.68 -3.12
CA SER A 48 8.47 -5.66 -3.40
C SER A 48 7.20 -6.27 -3.99
N ILE A 49 6.07 -5.60 -3.77
CA ILE A 49 4.82 -5.89 -4.48
C ILE A 49 4.83 -5.06 -5.76
N LEU A 50 4.79 -5.72 -6.91
CA LEU A 50 4.83 -5.05 -8.20
C LEU A 50 3.63 -4.10 -8.31
N GLN A 51 3.88 -2.86 -8.72
CA GLN A 51 2.87 -1.80 -8.87
C GLN A 51 2.10 -1.45 -7.58
N GLY A 52 2.51 -2.01 -6.43
CA GLY A 52 1.81 -1.80 -5.16
C GLY A 52 0.37 -2.29 -5.16
N HIS A 53 0.04 -3.28 -5.99
CA HIS A 53 -1.35 -3.67 -6.24
C HIS A 53 -1.61 -5.16 -6.03
N ILE A 54 -2.78 -5.47 -5.49
CA ILE A 54 -3.37 -6.81 -5.40
C ILE A 54 -4.66 -6.77 -6.20
N GLU A 55 -4.70 -7.57 -7.24
CA GLU A 55 -5.84 -7.67 -8.14
C GLU A 55 -6.97 -8.45 -7.49
N ALA A 56 -8.21 -8.00 -7.67
CA ALA A 56 -9.41 -8.70 -7.24
C ALA A 56 -10.35 -8.89 -8.44
N SER A 57 -10.88 -10.09 -8.61
CA SER A 57 -11.89 -10.38 -9.64
C SER A 57 -13.26 -9.77 -9.31
N THR A 58 -13.64 -9.84 -8.04
CA THR A 58 -14.86 -9.30 -7.45
C THR A 58 -14.58 -9.08 -5.97
N LEU A 59 -15.23 -8.11 -5.33
CA LEU A 59 -15.12 -7.89 -3.87
C LEU A 59 -16.46 -8.08 -3.17
N TRP A 60 -17.57 -7.81 -3.87
CA TRP A 60 -18.94 -8.01 -3.44
C TRP A 60 -19.85 -8.12 -4.66
N ARG A 61 -21.10 -8.49 -4.40
CA ARG A 61 -22.16 -8.51 -5.39
C ARG A 61 -22.98 -7.23 -5.30
N GLN A 62 -23.17 -6.57 -6.43
CA GLN A 62 -24.10 -5.45 -6.56
C GLN A 62 -25.47 -6.00 -7.00
N ARG A 63 -26.53 -5.54 -6.33
CA ARG A 63 -27.91 -5.87 -6.67
C ARG A 63 -28.71 -4.59 -6.85
N GLU A 64 -29.14 -4.38 -8.08
CA GLU A 64 -30.02 -3.29 -8.46
C GLU A 64 -31.46 -3.66 -8.10
N THR A 65 -32.11 -2.83 -7.30
CA THR A 65 -33.54 -2.98 -7.00
C THR A 65 -34.25 -1.73 -7.51
N GLU A 66 -35.08 -1.89 -8.54
CA GLU A 66 -35.98 -0.85 -9.01
C GLU A 66 -37.09 -0.65 -7.98
N ILE A 67 -37.10 0.52 -7.33
CA ILE A 67 -38.24 0.91 -6.52
C ILE A 67 -39.25 1.52 -7.47
N SER A 68 -40.24 0.71 -7.86
CA SER A 68 -41.41 1.24 -8.57
C SER A 68 -42.05 2.30 -7.67
N PRO A 69 -42.20 3.57 -8.13
CA PRO A 69 -42.80 4.59 -7.30
C PRO A 69 -44.20 4.12 -6.91
N PRO A 70 -44.62 4.31 -5.64
CA PRO A 70 -45.98 3.98 -5.24
C PRO A 70 -46.92 4.68 -6.22
N ARG A 71 -47.78 3.91 -6.90
CA ARG A 71 -48.86 4.46 -7.71
C ARG A 71 -49.72 5.30 -6.76
N LEU A 72 -49.43 6.59 -6.68
CA LEU A 72 -50.36 7.57 -6.17
C LEU A 72 -51.54 7.48 -7.13
N GLN A 73 -52.58 6.77 -6.71
CA GLN A 73 -53.89 6.92 -7.31
C GLN A 73 -54.30 8.36 -7.01
N VAL A 74 -53.90 9.28 -7.89
CA VAL A 74 -54.46 10.61 -7.96
C VAL A 74 -55.92 10.38 -8.31
N SER A 75 -56.75 10.28 -7.27
CA SER A 75 -58.18 10.37 -7.37
C SER A 75 -58.47 11.70 -8.05
N ARG A 76 -58.68 11.66 -9.36
CA ARG A 76 -59.11 12.78 -10.20
C ARG A 76 -60.45 13.28 -9.67
N ARG A 77 -60.42 14.13 -8.64
CA ARG A 77 -61.53 15.05 -8.37
C ARG A 77 -61.44 16.14 -9.44
N HIS A 78 -62.46 16.13 -10.29
CA HIS A 78 -62.93 17.21 -11.16
C HIS A 78 -61.98 18.42 -11.28
N ARG A 79 -61.22 18.47 -12.40
CA ARG A 79 -60.80 19.74 -12.98
C ARG A 79 -62.05 20.48 -13.42
N ARG A 80 -62.30 21.64 -12.82
CA ARG A 80 -63.22 22.63 -13.39
C ARG A 80 -62.63 23.11 -14.73
N PRO A 81 -63.48 23.38 -15.74
CA PRO A 81 -63.11 24.21 -16.89
C PRO A 81 -62.62 25.57 -16.37
N CYS A 82 -61.49 26.04 -16.87
CA CYS A 82 -61.15 27.46 -16.74
C CYS A 82 -62.05 28.18 -17.74
N ASP A 83 -62.93 29.03 -17.23
CA ASP A 83 -63.65 30.00 -18.04
C ASP A 83 -62.64 31.04 -18.55
N ASP A 84 -62.64 31.24 -19.86
CA ASP A 84 -61.98 32.33 -20.56
C ASP A 84 -62.74 33.62 -20.23
N ASP A 85 -62.21 34.43 -19.30
CA ASP A 85 -62.65 35.80 -19.12
C ASP A 85 -61.70 36.73 -19.90
N ASP A 86 -62.24 37.25 -21.00
CA ASP A 86 -61.73 38.37 -21.79
C ASP A 86 -61.39 39.56 -20.89
N TYR A 87 -60.11 39.98 -20.88
CA TYR A 87 -59.74 41.32 -20.42
C TYR A 87 -59.22 42.17 -21.58
N GLU A 88 -59.97 43.25 -21.80
CA GLU A 88 -59.75 44.30 -22.78
C GLU A 88 -58.47 45.09 -22.47
N ILE A 89 -57.65 45.33 -23.50
CA ILE A 89 -56.35 46.01 -23.42
C ILE A 89 -56.58 47.53 -23.44
N GLN A 90 -56.10 48.26 -22.42
CA GLN A 90 -55.81 49.70 -22.52
C GLN A 90 -54.30 49.95 -22.65
N PRO A 91 -53.86 50.89 -23.51
CA PRO A 91 -52.45 51.26 -23.63
C PRO A 91 -52.12 52.37 -22.63
N GLY A 92 -51.45 52.01 -21.53
CA GLY A 92 -50.92 52.95 -20.54
C GLY A 92 -49.40 52.80 -20.42
N LEU A 93 -48.68 53.82 -20.87
CA LEU A 93 -47.22 53.98 -20.72
C LEU A 93 -46.80 53.91 -19.24
N GLY A 94 -45.89 52.99 -18.90
CA GLY A 94 -45.10 53.14 -17.67
C GLY A 94 -44.55 51.85 -17.06
N VAL A 95 -43.23 51.70 -17.17
CA VAL A 95 -42.29 51.32 -16.10
C VAL A 95 -42.51 50.00 -15.33
N ASN A 96 -41.56 49.09 -15.60
CA ASN A 96 -40.92 48.07 -14.75
C ASN A 96 -41.75 46.95 -14.09
N ASP A 97 -41.05 45.81 -14.05
CA ASP A 97 -41.22 44.60 -13.25
C ASP A 97 -42.06 43.42 -13.79
N ALA A 98 -41.39 42.27 -13.63
CA ALA A 98 -41.92 40.93 -13.42
C ALA A 98 -42.50 40.14 -14.61
N GLY A 99 -42.17 38.85 -14.60
CA GLY A 99 -42.95 37.82 -15.29
C GLY A 99 -42.13 36.77 -16.02
N SER A 100 -41.18 36.10 -15.35
CA SER A 100 -40.62 34.86 -15.90
C SER A 100 -41.68 33.77 -15.77
N SER A 101 -42.25 33.34 -16.90
CA SER A 101 -43.21 32.23 -16.96
C SER A 101 -42.59 30.92 -16.48
N ASP A 102 -43.10 30.41 -15.36
CA ASP A 102 -42.85 29.05 -14.87
C ASP A 102 -43.68 28.03 -15.65
N ASP A 103 -43.18 27.65 -16.82
CA ASP A 103 -43.72 26.55 -17.63
C ASP A 103 -43.18 25.20 -17.10
N SER A 104 -43.69 24.76 -15.95
CA SER A 104 -43.29 23.50 -15.29
C SER A 104 -44.22 22.34 -15.63
N CYS A 105 -44.18 21.89 -16.89
CA CYS A 105 -44.89 20.69 -17.33
C CYS A 105 -43.98 19.45 -17.38
N ALA A 106 -44.26 18.52 -16.47
CA ALA A 106 -43.83 17.11 -16.45
C ALA A 106 -42.32 16.85 -16.28
N GLU A 107 -41.83 17.12 -15.07
CA GLU A 107 -40.64 16.45 -14.56
C GLU A 107 -40.91 14.94 -14.48
N SER A 108 -40.43 14.25 -15.51
CA SER A 108 -40.50 12.79 -15.62
C SER A 108 -39.68 12.22 -14.48
N ARG A 109 -40.35 11.82 -13.39
CA ARG A 109 -39.73 11.13 -12.25
C ARG A 109 -39.11 9.83 -12.77
N LEU A 110 -37.81 9.90 -13.06
CA LEU A 110 -37.00 8.72 -13.38
C LEU A 110 -37.15 7.71 -12.23
N PRO A 111 -37.26 6.41 -12.55
CA PRO A 111 -37.35 5.37 -11.53
C PRO A 111 -36.16 5.51 -10.57
N SER A 112 -36.46 5.53 -9.27
CA SER A 112 -35.43 5.56 -8.25
C SER A 112 -34.85 4.16 -8.11
N THR A 113 -33.66 3.96 -8.65
CA THR A 113 -32.88 2.74 -8.44
C THR A 113 -32.21 2.80 -7.07
N VAL A 114 -32.37 1.75 -6.26
CA VAL A 114 -31.57 1.57 -5.04
C VAL A 114 -30.55 0.47 -5.27
N MET A 115 -29.29 0.81 -5.05
CA MET A 115 -28.17 -0.12 -5.11
C MET A 115 -27.94 -0.74 -3.74
N THR A 116 -28.00 -2.07 -3.69
CA THR A 116 -27.67 -2.86 -2.51
C THR A 116 -26.41 -3.67 -2.77
N TYR A 117 -25.55 -3.78 -1.77
CA TYR A 117 -24.30 -4.52 -1.84
C TYR A 117 -24.34 -5.70 -0.88
N GLU A 118 -24.03 -6.88 -1.38
CA GLU A 118 -24.06 -8.14 -0.63
C GLU A 118 -22.68 -8.83 -0.73
N ALA A 119 -22.33 -9.66 0.25
CA ALA A 119 -21.08 -10.42 0.19
C ALA A 119 -21.03 -11.34 -1.05
N ALA A 120 -19.87 -11.36 -1.72
CA ALA A 120 -19.64 -12.29 -2.81
C ALA A 120 -19.58 -13.74 -2.27
N ALA A 121 -19.91 -14.71 -3.13
CA ALA A 121 -19.78 -16.14 -2.77
C ALA A 121 -18.30 -16.57 -2.65
N SER A 122 -17.43 -15.94 -3.44
CA SER A 122 -15.98 -16.10 -3.38
C SER A 122 -15.31 -14.90 -4.02
N VAL A 123 -14.07 -14.63 -3.63
CA VAL A 123 -13.24 -13.56 -4.19
C VAL A 123 -11.91 -14.17 -4.65
N ASP A 124 -11.57 -14.05 -5.94
CA ASP A 124 -10.23 -14.43 -6.42
C ASP A 124 -9.31 -13.20 -6.34
N LEU A 125 -8.21 -13.34 -5.59
CA LEU A 125 -7.17 -12.31 -5.40
C LEU A 125 -5.86 -12.72 -6.08
N GLY A 126 -5.19 -11.78 -6.73
CA GLY A 126 -3.93 -11.96 -7.44
C GLY A 126 -2.83 -11.05 -6.91
N VAL A 127 -1.67 -11.61 -6.57
CA VAL A 127 -0.50 -10.84 -6.12
C VAL A 127 0.71 -11.14 -6.99
N THR A 128 1.49 -10.10 -7.30
CA THR A 128 2.78 -10.23 -8.00
C THR A 128 3.91 -9.78 -7.08
N LEU A 129 4.71 -10.74 -6.63
CA LEU A 129 5.90 -10.51 -5.81
C LEU A 129 7.12 -10.38 -6.72
N SER A 130 7.92 -9.35 -6.50
CA SER A 130 9.26 -9.19 -7.08
C SER A 130 10.32 -9.38 -6.01
N ALA A 131 11.35 -10.16 -6.33
CA ALA A 131 12.53 -10.33 -5.51
C ALA A 131 13.75 -9.87 -6.32
N TYR A 132 14.44 -8.85 -5.85
CA TYR A 132 15.66 -8.33 -6.44
C TYR A 132 16.88 -8.70 -5.59
N ASN A 133 17.91 -9.21 -6.25
CA ASN A 133 19.19 -9.49 -5.61
C ASN A 133 20.18 -8.38 -5.95
N PRO A 134 20.41 -7.42 -5.04
CA PRO A 134 21.39 -6.35 -5.26
C PRO A 134 22.83 -6.88 -5.24
N SER A 135 23.06 -8.10 -4.75
CA SER A 135 24.40 -8.69 -4.68
C SER A 135 24.93 -9.02 -6.07
N GLY A 136 26.15 -8.57 -6.36
CA GLY A 136 26.95 -9.05 -7.49
C GLY A 136 27.71 -10.34 -7.21
N ARG A 137 27.65 -10.86 -5.98
CA ARG A 137 28.61 -11.86 -5.48
C ARG A 137 28.08 -13.26 -5.34
N VAL A 138 26.77 -13.45 -5.15
CA VAL A 138 26.15 -14.74 -4.86
C VAL A 138 24.72 -14.76 -5.39
N ASP A 139 24.23 -15.94 -5.79
CA ASP A 139 22.83 -16.12 -6.12
C ASP A 139 22.04 -16.39 -4.84
N ILE A 140 20.79 -15.93 -4.77
CA ILE A 140 19.96 -16.08 -3.57
C ILE A 140 18.85 -17.08 -3.86
N LYS A 141 18.77 -18.14 -3.06
CA LYS A 141 17.69 -19.13 -3.11
C LYS A 141 16.62 -18.75 -2.08
N CYS A 142 15.42 -18.44 -2.56
CA CYS A 142 14.26 -18.17 -1.74
C CYS A 142 13.33 -19.39 -1.71
N THR A 143 12.92 -19.82 -0.53
CA THR A 143 12.07 -21.01 -0.29
C THR A 143 11.06 -20.73 0.81
N GLY A 144 10.02 -21.56 0.95
CA GLY A 144 9.04 -21.44 2.04
C GLY A 144 8.31 -20.09 2.07
N ILE A 145 8.09 -19.48 0.89
CA ILE A 145 7.59 -18.11 0.81
C ILE A 145 6.07 -18.12 1.03
N THR A 146 5.61 -17.29 1.97
CA THR A 146 4.20 -17.09 2.27
C THR A 146 3.91 -15.59 2.35
N LEU A 147 2.94 -15.11 1.57
CA LEU A 147 2.43 -13.76 1.68
C LEU A 147 1.13 -13.77 2.48
N ARG A 148 0.97 -12.85 3.43
CA ARG A 148 -0.27 -12.63 4.18
C ARG A 148 -0.75 -11.22 3.88
N VAL A 149 -1.96 -11.09 3.36
CA VAL A 149 -2.60 -9.79 3.17
C VAL A 149 -3.42 -9.50 4.42
N VAL A 150 -3.05 -8.42 5.11
CA VAL A 150 -3.69 -8.00 6.34
C VAL A 150 -4.24 -6.60 6.13
N ASP A 151 -5.53 -6.47 6.35
CA ASP A 151 -6.21 -5.19 6.36
C ASP A 151 -6.21 -4.58 7.76
N MET A 152 -6.10 -3.26 7.78
CA MET A 152 -5.96 -2.42 8.96
C MET A 152 -6.71 -1.11 8.74
N PRO A 153 -8.05 -1.13 8.88
CA PRO A 153 -8.88 0.05 8.64
C PRO A 153 -8.55 1.21 9.60
N ASP A 154 -8.10 0.90 10.83
CA ASP A 154 -7.80 1.88 11.89
C ASP A 154 -6.29 2.01 12.18
N LEU A 155 -5.51 2.42 11.17
CA LEU A 155 -4.08 2.73 11.33
C LEU A 155 -3.78 3.75 12.46
N ALA A 156 -4.79 4.48 12.93
CA ALA A 156 -4.64 5.62 13.83
C ALA A 156 -4.97 5.36 15.32
N ARG A 157 -5.68 4.28 15.70
CA ARG A 157 -6.24 4.19 17.08
C ARG A 157 -6.15 2.85 17.80
N ASN A 158 -6.06 1.70 17.16
CA ASN A 158 -5.87 0.43 17.88
C ASN A 158 -5.49 -0.73 16.97
N THR A 159 -4.58 -1.59 17.43
CA THR A 159 -4.13 -2.80 16.70
C THR A 159 -5.11 -3.98 16.78
N THR A 160 -6.16 -3.87 17.59
CA THR A 160 -7.13 -4.95 17.84
C THR A 160 -8.04 -5.26 16.65
N GLY A 161 -7.98 -4.46 15.57
CA GLY A 161 -8.85 -4.57 14.40
C GLY A 161 -8.21 -5.20 13.15
N THR A 162 -7.04 -5.82 13.24
CA THR A 162 -6.39 -6.40 12.04
C THR A 162 -7.19 -7.59 11.52
N MET A 163 -7.54 -7.58 10.23
CA MET A 163 -8.23 -8.69 9.58
C MET A 163 -7.30 -9.32 8.53
N GLU A 164 -7.01 -10.60 8.70
CA GLU A 164 -6.29 -11.34 7.65
C GLU A 164 -7.25 -11.69 6.52
N ILE A 165 -6.98 -11.19 5.31
CA ILE A 165 -7.84 -11.42 4.16
C ILE A 165 -7.49 -12.77 3.51
N VAL A 166 -6.20 -13.00 3.24
CA VAL A 166 -5.76 -14.17 2.49
C VAL A 166 -4.29 -14.50 2.73
N ARG A 167 -3.94 -15.78 2.58
CA ARG A 167 -2.56 -16.27 2.50
C ARG A 167 -2.25 -16.81 1.12
N PHE A 168 -1.11 -16.40 0.57
CA PHE A 168 -0.55 -16.93 -0.67
C PHE A 168 0.68 -17.79 -0.37
N PRO A 169 0.52 -19.12 -0.26
CA PRO A 169 1.68 -20.00 -0.25
C PRO A 169 2.29 -20.05 -1.66
N LEU A 170 3.60 -19.81 -1.76
CA LEU A 170 4.37 -20.06 -2.97
C LEU A 170 5.12 -21.40 -2.80
N PRO A 171 4.56 -22.52 -3.29
CA PRO A 171 5.06 -23.86 -2.96
C PRO A 171 6.43 -24.16 -3.58
N ARG A 172 6.77 -23.48 -4.67
CA ARG A 172 8.07 -23.60 -5.33
C ARG A 172 8.94 -22.43 -4.92
N GLY A 173 10.10 -22.75 -4.36
CA GLY A 173 11.17 -21.77 -4.23
C GLY A 173 11.74 -21.37 -5.58
N PHE A 174 12.47 -20.28 -5.60
CA PHE A 174 13.13 -19.76 -6.81
C PHE A 174 14.53 -19.26 -6.49
N LEU A 175 15.34 -19.15 -7.54
CA LEU A 175 16.69 -18.60 -7.47
C LEU A 175 16.69 -17.21 -8.07
N VAL A 176 17.16 -16.23 -7.31
CA VAL A 176 17.39 -14.85 -7.76
C VAL A 176 18.86 -14.71 -8.09
N LYS A 177 19.19 -14.58 -9.38
CA LYS A 177 20.57 -14.45 -9.84
C LYS A 177 21.14 -13.12 -9.35
N ARG A 178 22.47 -13.04 -9.29
CA ARG A 178 23.20 -11.80 -9.00
C ARG A 178 22.72 -10.64 -9.86
N GLN A 179 22.52 -9.47 -9.24
CA GLN A 179 22.11 -8.24 -9.91
C GLN A 179 20.87 -8.41 -10.80
N SER A 180 19.98 -9.35 -10.45
CA SER A 180 18.77 -9.63 -11.23
C SER A 180 17.54 -9.61 -10.33
N SER A 181 16.37 -9.49 -10.98
CA SER A 181 15.08 -9.68 -10.34
C SER A 181 14.45 -11.01 -10.76
N HIS A 182 13.57 -11.52 -9.90
CA HIS A 182 12.68 -12.64 -10.19
C HIS A 182 11.28 -12.27 -9.76
N THR A 183 10.31 -12.42 -10.65
CA THR A 183 8.91 -12.10 -10.38
C THR A 183 8.06 -13.35 -10.36
N VAL A 184 7.14 -13.42 -9.40
CA VAL A 184 6.19 -14.53 -9.24
C VAL A 184 4.80 -13.96 -9.04
N ARG A 185 3.86 -14.38 -9.89
CA ARG A 185 2.44 -14.04 -9.77
C ARG A 185 1.66 -15.24 -9.25
N ARG A 186 0.73 -15.00 -8.32
CA ARG A 186 -0.11 -16.04 -7.73
C ARG A 186 -1.53 -15.54 -7.51
N TRP A 187 -2.49 -16.38 -7.89
CA TRP A 187 -3.90 -16.20 -7.59
C TRP A 187 -4.35 -17.14 -6.47
N MET A 188 -5.27 -16.67 -5.64
CA MET A 188 -5.89 -17.44 -4.56
C MET A 188 -7.38 -17.11 -4.46
N ARG A 189 -8.19 -18.15 -4.27
CA ARG A 189 -9.61 -18.02 -4.03
C ARG A 189 -9.90 -17.91 -2.54
N VAL A 190 -10.62 -16.87 -2.15
CA VAL A 190 -11.12 -16.65 -0.80
C VAL A 190 -12.58 -17.10 -0.74
N THR A 191 -12.87 -18.09 0.11
CA THR A 191 -14.22 -18.62 0.37
C THR A 191 -14.62 -18.51 1.84
N ASP A 192 -13.79 -17.89 2.67
CA ASP A 192 -14.09 -17.72 4.09
C ASP A 192 -15.22 -16.69 4.26
N ALA A 193 -16.37 -17.15 4.76
CA ALA A 193 -17.54 -16.31 4.96
C ALA A 193 -17.25 -15.11 5.86
N ARG A 194 -16.37 -15.22 6.86
CA ARG A 194 -16.02 -14.10 7.75
C ARG A 194 -15.28 -13.02 6.98
N VAL A 195 -14.33 -13.39 6.12
CA VAL A 195 -13.60 -12.46 5.26
C VAL A 195 -14.53 -11.81 4.26
N LEU A 196 -15.39 -12.60 3.60
CA LEU A 196 -16.31 -12.10 2.57
C LEU A 196 -17.36 -11.15 3.16
N SER A 197 -17.94 -11.48 4.33
CA SER A 197 -18.84 -10.59 5.05
C SER A 197 -18.13 -9.32 5.50
N TYR A 198 -16.89 -9.42 5.99
CA TYR A 198 -16.08 -8.27 6.37
C TYR A 198 -15.83 -7.32 5.19
N LEU A 199 -15.38 -7.84 4.04
CA LEU A 199 -15.13 -7.03 2.84
C LEU A 199 -16.39 -6.30 2.39
N ALA A 200 -17.54 -6.99 2.40
CA ALA A 200 -18.81 -6.38 2.05
C ALA A 200 -19.25 -5.32 3.07
N SER A 201 -19.19 -5.60 4.38
CA SER A 201 -19.63 -4.63 5.39
C SER A 201 -18.73 -3.40 5.47
N THR A 202 -17.44 -3.56 5.23
CA THR A 202 -16.44 -2.50 5.43
C THR A 202 -16.21 -1.67 4.17
N TYR A 203 -16.22 -2.31 2.99
CA TYR A 203 -15.78 -1.68 1.74
C TYR A 203 -16.82 -1.64 0.63
N ALA A 204 -18.04 -2.17 0.84
CA ALA A 204 -19.09 -2.16 -0.19
C ALA A 204 -19.22 -0.80 -0.90
N GLY A 205 -19.27 -0.86 -2.23
CA GLY A 205 -19.36 0.30 -3.12
C GLY A 205 -18.04 0.95 -3.51
N ARG A 206 -16.88 0.55 -2.95
CA ARG A 206 -15.56 1.08 -3.33
C ARG A 206 -14.87 0.26 -4.44
N THR A 207 -14.09 0.82 -5.34
CA THR A 207 -13.37 -0.08 -6.29
C THR A 207 -12.09 -0.67 -5.70
N SER A 208 -11.60 -0.10 -4.59
CA SER A 208 -10.37 -0.52 -3.94
C SER A 208 -10.30 -0.12 -2.46
N PHE A 209 -9.36 -0.72 -1.74
CA PHE A 209 -8.98 -0.36 -0.37
C PHE A 209 -7.48 -0.61 -0.13
N THR A 210 -6.95 -0.10 0.97
CA THR A 210 -5.54 -0.25 1.33
C THR A 210 -5.32 -1.40 2.28
N ALA A 211 -4.21 -2.11 2.12
CA ALA A 211 -3.81 -3.22 2.97
C ALA A 211 -2.29 -3.21 3.18
N THR A 212 -1.83 -4.10 4.05
CA THR A 212 -0.41 -4.38 4.25
C THR A 212 -0.14 -5.83 3.94
N VAL A 213 1.00 -6.10 3.31
CA VAL A 213 1.43 -7.45 2.98
C VAL A 213 2.61 -7.84 3.86
N GLN A 214 2.46 -8.91 4.64
CA GLN A 214 3.57 -9.57 5.30
C GLN A 214 4.13 -10.66 4.37
N VAL A 215 5.43 -10.66 4.14
CA VAL A 215 6.14 -11.67 3.36
C VAL A 215 7.09 -12.42 4.26
N ASN A 216 6.80 -13.69 4.51
CA ASN A 216 7.67 -14.60 5.23
C ASN A 216 8.40 -15.48 4.22
N ALA A 217 9.72 -15.62 4.34
CA ALA A 217 10.52 -16.42 3.44
C ALA A 217 11.73 -17.05 4.14
N THR A 218 12.21 -18.16 3.61
CA THR A 218 13.50 -18.75 3.97
C THR A 218 14.50 -18.46 2.87
N ILE A 219 15.57 -17.73 3.21
CA ILE A 219 16.61 -17.30 2.29
C ILE A 219 17.89 -18.08 2.57
N ALA A 220 18.53 -18.58 1.53
CA ALA A 220 19.87 -19.15 1.60
C ALA A 220 20.66 -18.69 0.39
N SER A 221 21.91 -18.34 0.60
CA SER A 221 22.79 -17.92 -0.47
C SER A 221 23.57 -19.08 -1.05
N VAL A 222 23.78 -19.00 -2.35
CA VAL A 222 24.30 -20.09 -3.17
C VAL A 222 25.49 -19.58 -3.97
N THR A 223 26.64 -20.18 -3.70
CA THR A 223 27.84 -20.08 -4.53
C THR A 223 28.11 -21.42 -5.20
N VAL A 224 29.04 -21.43 -6.16
CA VAL A 224 29.49 -22.68 -6.82
C VAL A 224 30.01 -23.70 -5.81
N VAL A 225 30.59 -23.25 -4.69
CA VAL A 225 31.34 -24.11 -3.75
C VAL A 225 30.59 -24.33 -2.44
N LYS A 226 29.74 -23.39 -2.03
CA LYS A 226 29.13 -23.38 -0.69
C LYS A 226 27.74 -22.76 -0.67
N ARG A 227 26.87 -23.35 0.14
CA ARG A 227 25.56 -22.82 0.50
C ARG A 227 25.60 -22.31 1.94
N THR A 228 25.05 -21.13 2.20
CA THR A 228 24.91 -20.61 3.57
C THR A 228 23.77 -21.31 4.30
N ASN A 229 23.77 -21.24 5.63
CA ASN A 229 22.68 -21.75 6.44
C ASN A 229 21.40 -20.96 6.12
N PRO A 230 20.28 -21.64 5.80
CA PRO A 230 19.03 -20.96 5.53
C PRO A 230 18.57 -20.12 6.73
N LYS A 231 18.11 -18.89 6.46
CA LYS A 231 17.58 -17.96 7.45
C LYS A 231 16.13 -17.63 7.14
N ASN A 232 15.27 -17.67 8.15
CA ASN A 232 13.90 -17.17 8.03
C ASN A 232 13.88 -15.65 8.18
N VAL A 233 13.18 -14.98 7.28
CA VAL A 233 13.00 -13.53 7.29
C VAL A 233 11.52 -13.18 7.17
N SER A 234 11.16 -12.03 7.73
CA SER A 234 9.83 -11.43 7.63
C SER A 234 9.98 -9.98 7.14
N HIS A 235 9.30 -9.66 6.05
CA HIS A 235 9.25 -8.32 5.48
C HIS A 235 7.82 -7.81 5.43
N TRP A 236 7.66 -6.49 5.50
CA TRP A 236 6.36 -5.83 5.47
C TRP A 236 6.32 -4.82 4.33
N CYS A 237 5.35 -4.96 3.44
CA CYS A 237 5.08 -4.05 2.32
C CYS A 237 3.83 -3.25 2.66
N SER A 238 3.98 -1.94 2.86
CA SER A 238 2.90 -1.04 3.23
C SER A 238 3.18 0.33 2.60
N VAL A 239 2.20 1.02 1.99
CA VAL A 239 0.78 0.66 1.80
C VAL A 239 0.57 -0.02 0.44
N VAL A 240 -0.26 -1.07 0.36
CA VAL A 240 -0.60 -1.79 -0.89
C VAL A 240 -2.09 -1.62 -1.18
N THR A 241 -2.46 -1.42 -2.44
CA THR A 241 -3.87 -1.29 -2.85
C THR A 241 -4.44 -2.65 -3.26
N VAL A 242 -5.60 -3.02 -2.73
CA VAL A 242 -6.40 -4.16 -3.17
C VAL A 242 -7.57 -3.61 -3.97
N GLY A 243 -7.74 -4.00 -5.23
CA GLY A 243 -8.75 -3.38 -6.09
C GLY A 243 -9.20 -4.25 -7.26
N LEU A 244 -10.37 -3.89 -7.80
CA LEU A 244 -10.96 -4.50 -9.00
C LEU A 244 -10.24 -4.05 -10.29
N ASP A 245 -9.60 -2.88 -10.22
CA ASP A 245 -8.92 -2.27 -11.36
C ASP A 245 -7.63 -3.03 -11.70
N GLU A 246 -7.25 -3.05 -12.97
CA GLU A 246 -5.95 -3.59 -13.37
C GLU A 246 -4.82 -2.70 -12.82
N PRO A 247 -3.68 -3.29 -12.42
CA PRO A 247 -2.59 -2.53 -11.85
C PRO A 247 -1.99 -1.61 -12.92
N SER A 248 -1.84 -0.32 -12.59
CA SER A 248 -1.22 0.64 -13.52
C SER A 248 0.19 0.20 -13.89
N THR A 249 0.48 0.06 -15.19
CA THR A 249 1.81 -0.32 -15.70
C THR A 249 2.89 0.70 -15.37
N THR A 250 2.52 1.91 -14.98
CA THR A 250 3.43 3.00 -14.58
C THR A 250 3.53 3.19 -13.06
N ALA A 251 2.74 2.45 -12.26
CA ALA A 251 2.79 2.57 -10.81
C ALA A 251 4.09 1.98 -10.24
N ASP A 252 4.66 2.68 -9.27
CA ASP A 252 5.86 2.25 -8.56
C ASP A 252 5.61 0.97 -7.75
N ALA A 253 6.64 0.14 -7.64
CA ALA A 253 6.60 -1.03 -6.77
C ALA A 253 6.64 -0.62 -5.29
N VAL A 254 5.89 -1.31 -4.44
CA VAL A 254 5.92 -1.08 -2.99
C VAL A 254 6.98 -1.97 -2.37
N HIS A 255 8.11 -1.36 -2.01
CA HIS A 255 9.24 -2.05 -1.37
C HIS A 255 8.90 -2.51 0.04
N CYS A 256 9.25 -3.76 0.35
CA CYS A 256 9.02 -4.38 1.64
C CYS A 256 10.23 -4.18 2.55
N LYS A 257 9.99 -3.74 3.79
CA LYS A 257 11.05 -3.49 4.77
C LYS A 257 11.19 -4.68 5.71
N ALA A 258 12.43 -5.10 5.97
CA ALA A 258 12.73 -6.06 7.02
C ALA A 258 12.39 -5.43 8.37
N ARG A 259 11.49 -6.03 9.14
CA ARG A 259 11.21 -5.62 10.52
C ARG A 259 10.83 -6.83 11.37
N GLU A 260 11.30 -6.81 12.62
CA GLU A 260 10.84 -7.75 13.66
C GLU A 260 9.39 -7.45 14.08
N GLU A 261 8.96 -6.18 13.97
CA GLU A 261 7.61 -5.74 14.37
C GLU A 261 6.88 -4.99 13.24
N PRO A 262 5.55 -5.09 13.20
CA PRO A 262 4.77 -4.52 12.12
C PRO A 262 4.86 -2.97 12.01
N PRO A 263 4.53 -2.39 10.85
CA PRO A 263 4.84 -1.00 10.51
C PRO A 263 4.30 0.08 11.46
N TYR A 264 3.30 -0.23 12.28
CA TYR A 264 2.49 0.72 13.06
C TYR A 264 3.12 1.24 14.35
N LEU A 265 4.26 0.69 14.81
CA LEU A 265 4.97 1.26 15.97
C LEU A 265 5.76 2.55 15.67
N PHE A 266 5.80 3.00 14.41
CA PHE A 266 6.56 4.19 14.02
C PHE A 266 5.72 5.25 13.30
N GLY A 267 4.42 5.30 13.63
CA GLY A 267 3.55 6.42 13.29
C GLY A 267 3.96 7.70 14.00
N SER A 268 5.06 8.30 13.57
CA SER A 268 5.30 9.72 13.69
C SER A 268 5.64 10.24 12.30
N VAL A 269 4.58 10.68 11.63
CA VAL A 269 4.54 11.90 10.83
C VAL A 269 5.72 12.11 9.86
N LEU A 270 5.54 11.67 8.61
CA LEU A 270 5.98 12.48 7.48
C LEU A 270 4.74 13.18 6.95
N LEU A 271 4.42 14.32 7.58
CA LEU A 271 3.55 15.34 7.01
C LEU A 271 4.19 15.74 5.68
N ALA A 272 3.43 15.62 4.58
CA ALA A 272 3.83 16.22 3.31
C ALA A 272 4.11 17.72 3.54
N PRO A 273 5.15 18.30 2.93
CA PRO A 273 5.37 19.74 3.00
C PRO A 273 4.16 20.46 2.44
N ALA A 274 3.68 21.48 3.17
CA ALA A 274 2.54 22.29 2.76
C ALA A 274 2.78 22.88 1.36
N PRO A 275 1.77 22.94 0.48
CA PRO A 275 1.91 23.55 -0.82
C PRO A 275 2.30 25.02 -0.66
N ALA A 276 3.33 25.45 -1.41
CA ALA A 276 3.77 26.83 -1.43
C ALA A 276 2.63 27.73 -1.92
N LEU A 277 2.29 28.74 -1.13
CA LEU A 277 1.36 29.80 -1.52
C LEU A 277 1.94 30.56 -2.72
N PRO A 278 1.12 30.91 -3.73
CA PRO A 278 1.57 31.74 -4.84
C PRO A 278 1.92 33.14 -4.33
N ALA A 279 3.08 33.64 -4.76
CA ALA A 279 3.46 35.03 -4.52
C ALA A 279 2.57 35.94 -5.37
N THR A 280 1.85 36.86 -4.71
CA THR A 280 1.20 38.03 -5.30
C THR A 280 2.16 39.19 -5.40
#